data_AF-A0AAD5G260-F1
#
_entry.id   AF-A0AAD5G260-F1
#
_cell.length_a   1.000
_cell.length_b   1.000
_cell.length_c   1.000
_cell.angle_alpha   90.00
_cell.angle_beta   90.00
_cell.angle_gamma   90.00
#
_symmetry.space_group_name_H-M   'P 1'
#
loop_
_entity.id
_entity.type
_entity.pdbx_description
1 polymer ?
#
loop_
_entity_poly.entity_id
_entity_poly.type
_entity_poly.pdbx_seq_one_letter_code
_entity_poly.pdbx_strand_id
1 'polypeptide(L)'
;MEDMQQVAVTHLLQHTLRSFCIHENSQWVYAVFWRILPRNYPPPKWDGVGGAYDRSRGNRRNWILVWEDGFCNFTASSSSSTSGRECSGYGDHEYQQSSHGLQPELFFKMSHEIYNYGEGLIGKVAADQSHKWIFKEPNDQEINFLSAWNNSADSHPRTWEAQFQSGIKTIALIAVREGVIQLGSIHKVASLSLSHTHTEAPK
;
A
#
# COMPACT_ATOMS: atom_id res chain seq x y z
N MET A 1 -30.92 -8.92 -2.98
CA MET A 1 -30.32 -9.25 -1.67
C MET A 1 -28.80 -9.23 -1.76
N GLU A 2 -28.23 -9.80 -2.83
CA GLU A 2 -26.78 -9.75 -3.13
C GLU A 2 -26.25 -8.32 -3.31
N ASP A 3 -26.96 -7.43 -4.00
CA ASP A 3 -26.53 -6.03 -4.17
C ASP A 3 -26.38 -5.27 -2.84
N MET A 4 -27.30 -5.52 -1.89
CA MET A 4 -27.26 -4.88 -0.56
C MET A 4 -26.12 -5.43 0.30
N GLN A 5 -25.79 -6.72 0.13
CA GLN A 5 -24.64 -7.35 0.76
C GLN A 5 -23.33 -6.84 0.19
N GLN A 6 -23.26 -6.63 -1.14
CA GLN A 6 -22.11 -6.05 -1.81
C GLN A 6 -21.85 -4.61 -1.33
N VAL A 7 -22.90 -3.79 -1.23
CA VAL A 7 -22.81 -2.41 -0.70
C VAL A 7 -22.36 -2.38 0.76
N ALA A 8 -22.82 -3.33 1.59
CA ALA A 8 -22.38 -3.42 2.98
C ALA A 8 -20.88 -3.81 3.09
N VAL A 9 -20.41 -4.71 2.23
CA VAL A 9 -18.99 -5.13 2.18
C VAL A 9 -18.09 -3.99 1.73
N THR A 10 -18.47 -3.23 0.70
CA THR A 10 -17.68 -2.07 0.25
C THR A 10 -17.62 -0.98 1.32
N HIS A 11 -18.75 -0.69 1.98
CA HIS A 11 -18.77 0.28 3.08
C HIS A 11 -17.87 -0.14 4.26
N LEU A 12 -17.87 -1.42 4.62
CA LEU A 12 -16.99 -1.94 5.66
C LEU A 12 -15.50 -1.83 5.26
N LEU A 13 -15.17 -2.15 4.01
CA LEU A 13 -13.81 -2.01 3.50
C LEU A 13 -13.35 -0.55 3.57
N GLN A 14 -14.17 0.39 3.07
CA GLN A 14 -13.88 1.82 3.10
C GLN A 14 -13.68 2.32 4.52
N HIS A 15 -14.58 1.96 5.43
CA HIS A 15 -14.47 2.33 6.84
C HIS A 15 -13.17 1.79 7.47
N THR A 16 -12.82 0.53 7.15
CA THR A 16 -11.60 -0.11 7.66
C THR A 16 -10.34 0.60 7.14
N LEU A 17 -10.25 0.85 5.82
CA LEU A 17 -9.12 1.57 5.22
C LEU A 17 -8.97 2.97 5.79
N ARG A 18 -10.08 3.68 5.97
CA ARG A 18 -10.11 5.01 6.60
C ARG A 18 -9.63 4.98 8.05
N SER A 19 -10.00 3.95 8.81
CA SER A 19 -9.64 3.81 10.22
C SER A 19 -8.12 3.72 10.43
N PHE A 20 -7.39 3.11 9.49
CA PHE A 20 -5.93 3.05 9.54
C PHE A 20 -5.25 4.41 9.45
N CYS A 21 -5.90 5.41 8.84
CA CYS A 21 -5.27 6.70 8.51
C CYS A 21 -5.76 7.89 9.36
N ILE A 22 -6.93 7.79 9.99
CA ILE A 22 -7.57 8.92 10.70
C ILE A 22 -7.49 8.80 12.24
N HIS A 23 -7.05 7.67 12.77
CA HIS A 23 -6.90 7.52 14.23
C HIS A 23 -5.92 8.58 14.79
N GLU A 24 -6.15 9.05 16.02
CA GLU A 24 -5.43 10.22 16.62
C GLU A 24 -3.90 10.10 16.63
N ASN A 25 -3.37 8.87 16.60
CA ASN A 25 -1.93 8.57 16.58
C ASN A 25 -1.49 7.83 15.32
N SER A 26 -2.32 7.83 14.27
CA SER A 26 -2.03 7.16 13.01
C SER A 26 -0.75 7.73 12.40
N GLN A 27 0.18 6.82 12.09
CA GLN A 27 1.36 7.14 11.30
C GLN A 27 1.12 6.96 9.79
N TRP A 28 -0.01 6.37 9.40
CA TRP A 28 -0.33 6.03 8.02
C TRP A 28 -1.10 7.16 7.35
N VAL A 29 -0.62 7.61 6.19
CA VAL A 29 -1.27 8.64 5.39
C VAL A 29 -2.16 8.04 4.31
N TYR A 30 -1.91 6.80 3.88
CA TYR A 30 -2.81 6.10 2.97
C TYR A 30 -2.88 4.60 3.28
N ALA A 31 -3.98 3.97 2.86
CA ALA A 31 -4.22 2.55 2.88
C ALA A 31 -4.88 2.10 1.57
N VAL A 32 -4.38 1.02 0.96
CA VAL A 32 -4.90 0.45 -0.29
C VAL A 32 -5.15 -1.04 -0.08
N PHE A 33 -6.27 -1.54 -0.58
CA PHE A 33 -6.57 -2.96 -0.60
C PHE A 33 -6.43 -3.54 -2.01
N TRP A 34 -5.50 -4.50 -2.13
CA TRP A 34 -5.25 -5.28 -3.33
C TRP A 34 -5.95 -6.63 -3.23
N ARG A 35 -7.05 -6.82 -3.96
CA ARG A 35 -7.85 -8.06 -3.95
C ARG A 35 -7.21 -9.12 -4.84
N ILE A 36 -7.16 -10.36 -4.37
CA ILE A 36 -6.80 -11.51 -5.20
C ILE A 36 -8.02 -11.96 -6.01
N LEU A 37 -7.90 -11.95 -7.34
CA LEU A 37 -8.93 -12.39 -8.27
C LEU A 37 -8.37 -13.35 -9.34
N PRO A 38 -9.21 -14.20 -9.94
CA PRO A 38 -8.84 -14.96 -11.14
C PRO A 38 -8.46 -14.03 -12.29
N ARG A 39 -7.37 -14.35 -12.99
CA ARG A 39 -6.88 -13.60 -14.16
C ARG A 39 -7.83 -13.70 -15.36
N ASN A 40 -8.44 -14.86 -15.56
CA ASN A 40 -9.36 -15.10 -16.68
C ASN A 40 -10.80 -14.91 -16.18
N TYR A 41 -11.55 -14.01 -16.83
CA TYR A 41 -12.97 -13.79 -16.56
C TYR A 41 -13.83 -14.18 -17.79
N PRO A 42 -14.94 -14.92 -17.62
CA PRO A 42 -15.41 -15.53 -16.37
C PRO A 42 -14.39 -16.56 -15.86
N PRO A 43 -14.24 -16.74 -14.53
CA PRO A 43 -13.35 -17.76 -13.99
C PRO A 43 -13.68 -19.10 -14.64
N PRO A 44 -12.69 -19.84 -15.16
CA PRO A 44 -12.96 -21.19 -15.63
C PRO A 44 -13.61 -21.98 -14.49
N LYS A 45 -14.44 -22.97 -14.81
CA LYS A 45 -15.10 -23.83 -13.82
C LYS A 45 -14.07 -24.69 -13.07
N TRP A 46 -13.30 -24.07 -12.17
CA TRP A 46 -12.30 -24.71 -11.32
C TRP A 46 -12.94 -25.61 -10.26
N ASP A 47 -14.27 -25.58 -10.15
CA ASP A 47 -15.09 -26.37 -9.23
C ASP A 47 -15.10 -27.88 -9.51
N GLY A 48 -14.44 -28.34 -10.58
CA GLY A 48 -14.49 -29.75 -11.02
C GLY A 48 -13.79 -30.76 -10.12
N VAL A 49 -12.83 -30.37 -9.27
CA VAL A 49 -12.12 -31.31 -8.38
C VAL A 49 -11.68 -30.60 -7.09
N GLY A 50 -12.59 -30.53 -6.10
CA GLY A 50 -12.22 -30.32 -4.70
C GLY A 50 -12.15 -28.87 -4.20
N GLY A 51 -13.32 -28.32 -3.85
CA GLY A 51 -13.45 -27.23 -2.87
C GLY A 51 -13.23 -25.81 -3.43
N ALA A 52 -14.13 -24.92 -3.01
CA ALA A 52 -14.16 -23.51 -3.38
C ALA A 52 -12.81 -22.81 -3.14
N TYR A 53 -12.29 -22.13 -4.17
CA TYR A 53 -11.20 -21.14 -4.08
C TYR A 53 -9.94 -21.56 -3.30
N ASP A 54 -9.53 -22.84 -3.35
CA ASP A 54 -8.24 -23.24 -2.77
C ASP A 54 -7.07 -22.74 -3.64
N ARG A 55 -6.60 -21.52 -3.34
CA ARG A 55 -5.48 -20.83 -3.98
C ARG A 55 -4.15 -21.58 -3.83
N SER A 56 -4.06 -22.53 -2.89
CA SER A 56 -2.88 -23.37 -2.70
C SER A 56 -2.81 -24.56 -3.67
N ARG A 57 -3.96 -25.00 -4.18
CA ARG A 57 -4.09 -26.15 -5.09
C ARG A 57 -4.21 -25.78 -6.56
N GLY A 58 -4.71 -24.58 -6.87
CA GLY A 58 -4.75 -24.04 -8.23
C GLY A 58 -3.39 -23.57 -8.75
N ASN A 59 -3.24 -23.48 -10.09
CA ASN A 59 -2.05 -22.87 -10.69
C ASN A 59 -1.96 -21.38 -10.26
N ARG A 60 -0.97 -21.03 -9.43
CA ARG A 60 -0.75 -19.67 -8.90
C ARG A 60 -0.71 -18.60 -10.00
N ARG A 61 -0.26 -18.95 -11.21
CA ARG A 61 -0.21 -18.06 -12.38
C ARG A 61 -1.57 -17.62 -12.90
N ASN A 62 -2.65 -18.23 -12.43
CA ASN A 62 -4.01 -17.87 -12.82
C ASN A 62 -4.63 -16.81 -11.91
N TRP A 63 -3.89 -16.31 -10.91
CA TRP A 63 -4.38 -15.32 -9.96
C TRP A 63 -3.58 -14.02 -10.08
N ILE A 64 -4.29 -12.91 -9.91
CA ILE A 64 -3.73 -11.56 -9.94
C ILE A 64 -4.23 -10.79 -8.72
N LEU A 65 -3.49 -9.74 -8.34
CA LEU A 65 -3.95 -8.74 -7.41
C LEU A 65 -4.30 -7.46 -8.16
N VAL A 66 -5.49 -6.94 -7.87
CA VAL A 66 -6.01 -5.70 -8.46
C VAL A 66 -6.46 -4.75 -7.36
N TRP A 67 -6.46 -3.46 -7.66
CA TRP A 67 -7.02 -2.45 -6.77
C TRP A 67 -8.52 -2.70 -6.58
N GLU A 68 -8.96 -2.85 -5.34
CA GLU A 68 -10.39 -2.83 -5.01
C GLU A 68 -10.81 -1.48 -4.44
N ASP A 69 -10.09 -0.99 -3.44
CA ASP A 69 -10.35 0.31 -2.83
C ASP A 69 -9.09 0.88 -2.16
N GLY A 70 -9.09 2.19 -1.91
CA GLY A 70 -8.02 2.89 -1.23
C GLY A 70 -8.48 4.19 -0.60
N PHE A 71 -7.87 4.53 0.53
CA PHE A 71 -8.06 5.78 1.24
C PHE A 71 -6.74 6.52 1.39
N CYS A 72 -6.73 7.83 1.18
CA CYS A 72 -5.57 8.69 1.42
C CYS A 72 -5.99 9.97 2.16
N ASN A 73 -5.29 10.27 3.24
CA ASN A 73 -5.38 11.52 3.97
C ASN A 73 -4.39 12.54 3.38
N PHE A 74 -4.80 13.20 2.29
CA PHE A 74 -3.95 14.15 1.55
C PHE A 74 -3.51 15.37 2.36
N THR A 75 -4.26 15.74 3.40
CA THR A 75 -3.87 16.86 4.28
C THR A 75 -2.72 16.45 5.20
N ALA A 76 -2.78 15.24 5.77
CA ALA A 76 -1.70 14.68 6.59
C ALA A 76 -0.46 14.30 5.78
N SER A 77 -0.60 14.00 4.48
CA SER A 77 0.56 13.77 3.62
C SER A 77 1.34 15.07 3.36
N SER A 78 0.65 16.21 3.30
CA SER A 78 1.22 17.52 2.95
C SER A 78 1.78 18.31 4.14
N SER A 79 1.45 17.92 5.38
CA SER A 79 1.73 18.71 6.59
C SER A 79 3.18 18.61 7.11
N SER A 80 4.06 17.83 6.47
CA SER A 80 5.48 17.72 6.90
C SER A 80 6.32 18.99 6.67
N SER A 81 5.71 20.11 6.25
CA SER A 81 6.37 21.39 6.03
C SER A 81 5.99 22.50 7.03
N THR A 82 5.14 22.25 8.03
CA THR A 82 4.72 23.29 8.99
C THR A 82 5.16 23.00 10.42
N SER A 83 6.48 23.06 10.63
CA SER A 83 7.04 23.54 11.90
C SER A 83 7.85 24.81 11.61
N GLY A 84 7.17 25.95 11.64
CA GLY A 84 7.80 27.28 11.70
C GLY A 84 7.99 28.00 10.37
N ARG A 85 6.95 28.68 9.88
CA ARG A 85 7.07 30.01 9.24
C ARG A 85 5.69 30.59 8.96
N GLU A 86 5.18 31.33 9.93
CA GLU A 86 4.48 32.56 9.61
C GLU A 86 5.53 33.52 9.04
N CYS A 87 5.48 33.82 7.73
CA CYS A 87 6.07 35.06 7.23
C CYS A 87 5.48 35.42 5.87
N SER A 88 4.84 36.58 5.85
CA SER A 88 4.43 37.36 4.68
C SER A 88 5.57 37.62 3.69
N GLY A 89 5.24 37.84 2.42
CA GLY A 89 6.07 38.62 1.50
C GLY A 89 6.17 38.10 0.07
N TYR A 90 5.74 38.93 -0.87
CA TYR A 90 5.96 38.84 -2.31
C TYR A 90 7.42 38.50 -2.67
N GLY A 91 7.63 37.56 -3.59
CA GLY A 91 8.97 37.26 -4.14
C GLY A 91 8.94 36.14 -5.18
N ASP A 92 9.63 36.39 -6.28
CA ASP A 92 9.69 35.67 -7.55
C ASP A 92 10.73 34.52 -7.56
N HIS A 93 10.46 33.50 -8.38
CA HIS A 93 11.30 32.39 -8.91
C HIS A 93 12.24 31.50 -8.03
N GLU A 94 12.21 30.20 -8.41
CA GLU A 94 13.25 29.13 -8.33
C GLU A 94 13.26 28.08 -7.18
N TYR A 95 12.92 26.85 -7.59
CA TYR A 95 13.22 25.54 -6.97
C TYR A 95 13.11 25.41 -5.45
N GLN A 96 11.94 25.70 -4.92
CA GLN A 96 11.54 25.13 -3.64
C GLN A 96 11.21 23.65 -3.89
N GLN A 97 12.16 22.76 -3.60
CA GLN A 97 11.91 21.33 -3.49
C GLN A 97 11.12 21.07 -2.21
N SER A 98 9.94 21.69 -2.13
CA SER A 98 8.92 21.40 -1.15
C SER A 98 8.61 19.92 -1.33
N SER A 99 8.92 19.13 -0.29
CA SER A 99 8.44 17.77 -0.16
C SER A 99 6.92 17.84 -0.05
N HIS A 100 6.26 18.00 -1.20
CA HIS A 100 4.83 17.91 -1.32
C HIS A 100 4.48 16.46 -1.03
N GLY A 101 3.61 16.25 -0.05
CA GLY A 101 3.09 14.93 0.28
C GLY A 101 2.55 14.17 -0.92
N LEU A 102 2.19 12.91 -0.70
CA LEU A 102 1.60 12.08 -1.75
C LEU A 102 0.44 12.81 -2.45
N GLN A 103 0.62 13.10 -3.74
CA GLN A 103 -0.37 13.81 -4.56
C GLN A 103 -1.50 12.87 -5.01
N PRO A 104 -2.74 13.38 -5.19
CA PRO A 104 -3.87 12.58 -5.64
C PRO A 104 -3.60 11.82 -6.94
N GLU A 105 -2.97 12.45 -7.93
CA GLU A 105 -2.68 11.83 -9.24
C GLU A 105 -1.78 10.61 -9.09
N LEU A 106 -0.80 10.68 -8.19
CA LEU A 106 0.11 9.57 -7.93
C LEU A 106 -0.58 8.45 -7.13
N PHE A 107 -1.45 8.81 -6.19
CA PHE A 107 -2.24 7.84 -5.44
C PHE A 107 -3.18 7.06 -6.37
N PHE A 108 -3.96 7.75 -7.20
CA PHE A 108 -4.89 7.12 -8.13
C PHE A 108 -4.19 6.44 -9.31
N LYS A 109 -2.95 6.83 -9.65
CA LYS A 109 -2.17 6.07 -10.65
C LYS A 109 -1.97 4.62 -10.23
N MET A 110 -1.87 4.34 -8.93
CA MET A 110 -1.76 2.97 -8.43
C MET A 110 -2.97 2.11 -8.77
N SER A 111 -4.18 2.65 -8.91
CA SER A 111 -5.37 1.83 -9.20
C SER A 111 -5.35 1.14 -10.56
N HIS A 112 -4.45 1.55 -11.44
CA HIS A 112 -4.23 0.95 -12.76
C HIS A 112 -3.18 -0.17 -12.76
N GLU A 113 -2.51 -0.40 -11.63
CA GLU A 113 -1.51 -1.45 -11.48
C GLU A 113 -2.18 -2.81 -11.27
N ILE A 114 -1.56 -3.86 -11.85
CA ILE A 114 -1.97 -5.24 -11.69
C ILE A 114 -0.74 -6.05 -11.33
N TYR A 115 -0.83 -6.84 -10.25
CA TYR A 115 0.27 -7.69 -9.80
C TYR A 115 -0.08 -9.17 -10.00
N ASN A 116 0.94 -9.97 -10.28
CA ASN A 116 0.77 -11.43 -10.41
C ASN A 116 0.87 -12.07 -9.03
N TYR A 117 -0.07 -12.96 -8.69
CA TYR A 117 0.00 -13.67 -7.42
C TYR A 117 1.22 -14.61 -7.36
N GLY A 118 1.98 -14.54 -6.28
CA GLY A 118 3.22 -15.29 -6.09
C GLY A 118 4.45 -14.73 -6.82
N GLU A 119 4.34 -13.62 -7.54
CA GLU A 119 5.45 -12.97 -8.24
C GLU A 119 5.58 -11.50 -7.80
N GLY A 120 6.81 -10.97 -7.84
CA GLY A 120 7.11 -9.63 -7.34
C GLY A 120 6.84 -9.48 -5.83
N LEU A 121 7.03 -8.27 -5.30
CA LEU A 121 6.91 -8.03 -3.85
C LEU A 121 5.49 -8.26 -3.32
N ILE A 122 4.49 -7.61 -3.92
CA ILE A 122 3.09 -7.70 -3.45
C ILE A 122 2.55 -9.12 -3.66
N GLY A 123 2.83 -9.74 -4.81
CA GLY A 123 2.38 -11.08 -5.12
C GLY A 123 2.99 -12.16 -4.23
N LYS A 124 4.29 -12.08 -3.93
CA LYS A 124 4.95 -12.98 -2.96
C LYS A 124 4.37 -12.81 -1.56
N VAL A 125 4.20 -11.57 -1.08
CA VAL A 125 3.58 -11.28 0.22
C VAL A 125 2.21 -11.96 0.34
N ALA A 126 1.39 -11.84 -0.70
CA ALA A 126 0.08 -12.48 -0.77
C ALA A 126 0.18 -14.03 -0.73
N ALA A 127 1.10 -14.61 -1.48
CA ALA A 127 1.25 -16.06 -1.59
C ALA A 127 1.84 -16.72 -0.35
N ASP A 128 2.79 -16.04 0.30
CA ASP A 128 3.49 -16.51 1.49
C ASP A 128 2.71 -16.19 2.77
N GLN A 129 1.57 -15.47 2.66
CA GLN A 129 0.77 -14.99 3.78
C GLN A 129 1.63 -14.23 4.82
N SER A 130 2.55 -13.43 4.31
CA SER A 130 3.57 -12.74 5.11
C SER A 130 3.31 -11.23 5.22
N HIS A 131 4.17 -10.53 5.95
CA HIS A 131 4.12 -9.07 6.08
C HIS A 131 5.51 -8.50 5.84
N LYS A 132 5.60 -7.35 5.16
CA LYS A 132 6.88 -6.72 4.82
C LYS A 132 6.81 -5.21 5.00
N TRP A 133 7.83 -4.64 5.63
CA TRP A 133 8.04 -3.20 5.73
C TRP A 133 9.17 -2.80 4.79
N ILE A 134 8.92 -1.81 3.95
CA ILE A 134 9.85 -1.26 2.98
C ILE A 134 10.09 0.20 3.36
N PHE A 135 11.37 0.59 3.42
CA PHE A 135 11.78 1.93 3.80
C PHE A 135 12.47 2.62 2.62
N LYS A 136 12.32 3.94 2.51
CA LYS A 136 13.15 4.74 1.61
C LYS A 136 14.61 4.63 2.05
N GLU A 137 15.46 4.02 1.23
CA GLU A 137 16.90 4.00 1.52
C GLU A 137 17.53 5.37 1.19
N PRO A 138 18.53 5.83 1.96
CA PRO A 138 19.13 7.15 1.74
C PRO A 138 19.93 7.30 0.44
N ASN A 139 20.25 6.22 -0.28
CA ASN A 139 21.31 6.22 -1.31
C ASN A 139 20.94 5.61 -2.68
N ASP A 140 19.64 5.42 -2.96
CA ASP A 140 19.19 4.63 -4.13
C ASP A 140 19.19 5.35 -5.48
N GLN A 141 19.62 6.62 -5.57
CA GLN A 141 19.59 7.33 -6.85
C GLN A 141 20.57 6.76 -7.90
N GLU A 142 21.65 6.08 -7.50
CA GLU A 142 22.66 5.59 -8.45
C GLU A 142 22.65 4.06 -8.67
N ILE A 143 22.07 3.27 -7.76
CA ILE A 143 22.20 1.79 -7.79
C ILE A 143 20.99 1.09 -8.43
N ASN A 144 19.85 1.78 -8.55
CA ASN A 144 18.58 1.15 -8.92
C ASN A 144 18.38 0.88 -10.44
N PHE A 145 19.22 1.46 -11.31
CA PHE A 145 19.14 1.21 -12.76
C PHE A 145 19.72 -0.16 -13.18
N LEU A 146 20.68 -0.70 -12.42
CA LEU A 146 21.36 -1.96 -12.76
C LEU A 146 20.72 -3.19 -12.08
N SER A 147 20.09 -3.02 -10.91
CA SER A 147 19.39 -4.10 -10.19
C SER A 147 18.07 -4.53 -10.87
N ALA A 148 17.39 -3.59 -11.54
CA ALA A 148 16.14 -3.84 -12.27
C ALA A 148 16.29 -4.84 -13.43
N TRP A 149 17.49 -4.96 -14.01
CA TRP A 149 17.78 -5.91 -15.10
C TRP A 149 18.21 -7.29 -14.59
N ASN A 150 18.82 -7.37 -13.39
CA ASN A 150 19.44 -8.59 -12.88
C ASN A 150 18.58 -9.41 -11.91
N ASN A 151 17.54 -8.82 -11.28
CA ASN A 151 16.58 -9.56 -10.45
C ASN A 151 15.18 -8.93 -10.51
N SER A 152 14.41 -9.26 -11.56
CA SER A 152 13.04 -8.77 -11.76
C SER A 152 12.05 -9.23 -10.68
N ALA A 153 12.43 -10.19 -9.84
CA ALA A 153 11.55 -10.79 -8.83
C ALA A 153 11.42 -9.95 -7.53
N ASP A 154 12.34 -9.01 -7.30
CA ASP A 154 12.38 -8.19 -6.08
C ASP A 154 12.45 -6.69 -6.35
N SER A 155 12.32 -6.26 -7.62
CA SER A 155 12.25 -4.85 -7.97
C SER A 155 10.97 -4.22 -7.43
N HIS A 156 11.09 -3.03 -6.85
CA HIS A 156 9.94 -2.25 -6.39
C HIS A 156 9.01 -1.93 -7.57
N PRO A 157 7.68 -1.96 -7.38
CA PRO A 157 6.76 -1.41 -8.38
C PRO A 157 7.20 -0.01 -8.81
N ARG A 158 7.11 0.28 -10.12
CA ARG A 158 7.58 1.57 -10.68
C ARG A 158 6.90 2.77 -10.03
N THR A 159 5.67 2.60 -9.56
CA THR A 159 4.91 3.62 -8.84
C THR A 159 5.46 3.93 -7.45
N TRP A 160 6.24 3.06 -6.84
CA TRP A 160 6.78 3.27 -5.49
C TRP A 160 7.90 4.30 -5.46
N GLU A 161 8.73 4.37 -6.51
CA GLU A 161 9.78 5.39 -6.59
C GLU A 161 9.18 6.80 -6.53
N ALA A 162 8.13 7.04 -7.32
CA ALA A 162 7.41 8.30 -7.30
C ALA A 162 6.77 8.56 -5.92
N GLN A 163 6.30 7.53 -5.20
CA GLN A 163 5.79 7.69 -3.83
C GLN A 163 6.88 8.13 -2.86
N PHE A 164 8.05 7.48 -2.91
CA PHE A 164 9.20 7.86 -2.09
C PHE A 164 9.73 9.27 -2.41
N GLN A 165 9.63 9.70 -3.67
CA GLN A 165 9.93 11.07 -4.08
C GLN A 165 8.90 12.08 -3.56
N SER A 166 7.62 11.70 -3.48
CA SER A 166 6.54 12.50 -2.86
C SER A 166 6.56 12.53 -1.32
N GLY A 167 7.64 12.07 -0.69
CA GLY A 167 7.83 12.17 0.76
C GLY A 167 7.35 10.97 1.58
N ILE A 168 6.78 9.92 0.96
CA ILE A 168 6.59 8.64 1.64
C ILE A 168 7.96 8.10 2.06
N LYS A 169 8.06 7.56 3.27
CA LYS A 169 9.29 6.97 3.83
C LYS A 169 9.12 5.51 4.20
N THR A 170 7.89 5.06 4.43
CA THR A 170 7.57 3.66 4.72
C THR A 170 6.40 3.19 3.88
N ILE A 171 6.54 2.01 3.27
CA ILE A 171 5.43 1.24 2.69
C ILE A 171 5.38 -0.09 3.43
N ALA A 172 4.23 -0.43 4.02
CA ALA A 172 4.01 -1.73 4.65
C ALA A 172 3.03 -2.55 3.82
N LEU A 173 3.37 -3.82 3.58
CA LEU A 173 2.51 -4.80 2.93
C LEU A 173 2.09 -5.84 3.95
N ILE A 174 0.78 -6.02 4.12
CA ILE A 174 0.18 -6.93 5.09
C ILE A 174 -0.73 -7.89 4.32
N ALA A 175 -0.31 -9.14 4.16
CA ALA A 175 -1.19 -10.18 3.62
C ALA A 175 -2.42 -10.39 4.52
N VAL A 176 -3.57 -10.52 3.89
CA VAL A 176 -4.83 -10.90 4.52
C VAL A 176 -5.46 -12.02 3.71
N ARG A 177 -6.49 -12.68 4.27
CA ARG A 177 -7.14 -13.82 3.63
C ARG A 177 -7.52 -13.55 2.17
N GLU A 178 -8.01 -12.34 1.87
CA GLU A 178 -8.54 -12.01 0.55
C GLU A 178 -7.59 -11.21 -0.35
N GLY A 179 -6.40 -10.86 0.13
CA GLY A 179 -5.57 -9.89 -0.58
C GLY A 179 -4.37 -9.39 0.20
N VAL A 180 -3.94 -8.17 -0.11
CA VAL A 180 -2.86 -7.46 0.59
C VAL A 180 -3.32 -6.05 0.91
N ILE A 181 -3.10 -5.61 2.14
CA ILE A 181 -3.24 -4.21 2.54
C ILE A 181 -1.86 -3.55 2.38
N GLN A 182 -1.80 -2.49 1.58
CA GLN A 182 -0.63 -1.63 1.43
C GLN A 182 -0.87 -0.33 2.21
N LEU A 183 -0.01 -0.03 3.17
CA LEU A 183 -0.06 1.18 3.98
C LEU A 183 1.16 2.06 3.65
N GLY A 184 0.96 3.38 3.57
CA GLY A 184 2.04 4.33 3.36
C GLY A 184 2.15 5.36 4.47
N SER A 185 3.38 5.71 4.84
CA SER A 185 3.68 6.71 5.87
C SER A 185 4.77 7.67 5.40
N ILE A 186 4.64 8.95 5.77
CA ILE A 186 5.69 9.97 5.62
C ILE A 186 6.78 9.88 6.70
N HIS A 187 6.59 8.99 7.69
CA HIS A 187 7.55 8.68 8.74
C HIS A 187 8.14 7.29 8.54
N LYS A 188 9.27 7.03 9.19
CA LYS A 188 9.87 5.69 9.27
C LYS A 188 9.14 4.90 10.37
N VAL A 189 8.32 3.91 10.00
CA VAL A 189 7.50 3.14 10.94
C VAL A 189 8.01 1.69 11.02
N ALA A 190 8.60 1.30 12.14
CA ALA A 190 9.02 -0.09 12.36
C ALA A 190 7.84 -0.97 12.82
N SER A 191 7.86 -2.26 12.44
CA SER A 191 6.83 -3.25 12.82
C SER A 191 6.62 -3.38 14.33
N LEU A 192 7.62 -3.04 15.15
CA LEU A 192 7.57 -3.09 16.62
C LEU A 192 6.66 -2.03 17.27
N SER A 193 6.27 -0.98 16.55
CA SER A 193 5.44 0.10 17.09
C SER A 193 3.98 -0.30 17.39
N LEU A 194 3.53 -1.49 16.93
CA LEU A 194 2.23 -2.06 17.27
C LEU A 194 2.18 -2.75 18.64
N SER A 195 3.32 -2.87 19.35
CA SER A 195 3.40 -3.62 20.63
C SER A 195 3.24 -2.77 21.89
N HIS A 196 3.17 -1.44 21.78
CA HIS A 196 3.15 -0.56 22.96
C HIS A 196 1.75 0.03 23.18
N THR A 197 0.78 -0.82 23.48
CA THR A 197 -0.41 -0.40 24.24
C THR A 197 -0.71 -1.44 25.34
N HIS A 198 -0.54 -0.99 26.59
CA HIS A 198 -0.95 -1.58 27.86
C HIS A 198 -0.32 -2.90 28.35
N THR A 199 0.56 -2.81 29.35
CA THR A 199 0.21 -3.12 30.77
C THR A 199 1.37 -2.74 31.71
N GLU A 200 1.28 -1.60 32.37
CA GLU A 200 1.87 -1.39 33.70
C GLU A 200 0.70 -1.15 34.66
N ALA A 201 0.43 -2.14 35.52
CA ALA A 201 -0.42 -1.95 36.70
C ALA A 201 0.52 -1.65 37.88
N PRO A 202 0.24 -0.63 38.71
CA PRO A 202 1.01 -0.39 39.91
C PRO A 202 0.71 -1.47 40.98
N LYS A 203 1.75 -1.73 41.77
CA LYS A 203 1.88 -2.78 42.80
C LYS A 203 0.81 -2.74 43.89
#